data_AF-A0A832W493-F1
#
_entry.id   AF-A0A832W493-F1
#
_cell.length_a   1.000
_cell.length_b   1.000
_cell.length_c   1.000
_cell.angle_alpha   90.00
_cell.angle_beta   90.00
_cell.angle_gamma   90.00
#
_symmetry.space_group_name_H-M   'P 1'
#
loop_
_entity.id
_entity.type
_entity.pdbx_description
1 polymer ?
#
loop_
_entity_poly.entity_id
_entity_poly.type
_entity_poly.pdbx_seq_one_letter_code
_entity_poly.pdbx_strand_id
1 'polypeptide(L)' 'MKCPYCGSENVEAVKSWEMPKMGFNVTHYRCKSCSGLFNHYVGRGKEFVLRVGLRRRG' A
#
# COMPACT_ATOMS: atom_id res chain seq x y z
N MET A 1 0.54 -10.76 0.50
CA MET A 1 1.25 -9.46 0.53
C MET A 1 2.01 -9.35 1.84
N LYS A 2 3.28 -8.90 1.83
CA LYS A 2 4.07 -8.72 3.05
C LYS A 2 4.15 -7.24 3.42
N CYS A 3 4.00 -6.93 4.71
CA CYS A 3 4.14 -5.58 5.23
C CYS A 3 5.57 -5.08 4.97
N PRO A 4 5.76 -3.95 4.26
CA PRO A 4 7.09 -3.43 3.94
C PRO A 4 7.82 -2.84 5.16
N TYR A 5 7.17 -2.77 6.33
CA TYR A 5 7.75 -2.28 7.57
C TYR A 5 8.29 -3.39 8.46
N CYS A 6 7.56 -4.50 8.60
CA CYS A 6 7.89 -5.57 9.55
C CYS A 6 7.92 -6.98 8.95
N GLY A 7 7.67 -7.13 7.65
CA GLY A 7 7.69 -8.43 6.94
C GLY A 7 6.46 -9.32 7.18
N SER A 8 5.59 -8.99 8.15
CA SER A 8 4.38 -9.77 8.45
C SER A 8 3.44 -9.89 7.25
N GLU A 9 2.82 -11.06 7.09
CA GLU A 9 1.77 -11.32 6.09
C GLU A 9 0.37 -10.96 6.60
N ASN A 10 0.23 -10.63 7.90
CA ASN A 10 -1.03 -10.24 8.50
C ASN A 10 -1.37 -8.78 8.14
N VAL A 11 -1.84 -8.58 6.91
CA VAL A 11 -2.19 -7.28 6.33
C VAL A 11 -3.62 -7.32 5.80
N GLU A 12 -4.37 -6.26 6.02
CA GLU A 12 -5.74 -6.09 5.54
C GLU A 12 -5.80 -5.07 4.41
N ALA A 13 -6.57 -5.36 3.36
CA ALA A 13 -6.92 -4.36 2.35
C ALA A 13 -7.98 -3.42 2.93
N VAL A 14 -7.72 -2.12 2.92
CA VAL A 14 -8.60 -1.08 3.49
C VAL A 14 -9.47 -0.45 2.41
N LYS A 15 -8.85 -0.10 1.27
CA LYS A 15 -9.54 0.54 0.14
C LYS A 15 -8.76 0.30 -1.14
N SER A 16 -9.46 0.18 -2.26
CA SER A 16 -8.85 0.19 -3.59
C SER A 16 -9.40 1.34 -4.43
N TRP A 17 -8.59 1.84 -5.37
CA TRP A 17 -9.01 2.79 -6.40
C TRP A 17 -8.15 2.63 -7.65
N GLU A 18 -8.72 3.06 -8.78
CA GLU A 18 -7.98 3.14 -10.03
C GLU A 18 -7.33 4.52 -10.17
N MET A 19 -6.17 4.56 -10.81
CA MET A 19 -5.51 5.78 -11.26
C MET A 19 -5.39 5.74 -12.79
N PRO A 20 -6.47 5.97 -13.55
CA PRO A 20 -6.51 5.73 -15.00
C PRO A 20 -5.43 6.52 -15.76
N LYS A 21 -5.22 7.78 -15.39
CA LYS A 21 -4.18 8.64 -16.00
C LYS A 21 -2.75 8.08 -15.82
N MET A 22 -2.51 7.36 -14.73
CA MET A 22 -1.20 6.76 -14.44
C MET A 22 -1.13 5.29 -14.88
N GLY A 23 -2.28 4.66 -15.16
CA GLY A 23 -2.42 3.26 -15.57
C GLY A 23 -2.21 2.25 -14.43
N PHE A 24 -2.59 2.59 -13.20
CA PHE A 24 -2.42 1.71 -12.04
C PHE A 24 -3.72 1.47 -11.28
N ASN A 25 -3.89 0.25 -10.80
CA ASN A 25 -4.82 -0.09 -9.74
C ASN A 25 -4.05 -0.04 -8.42
N VAL A 26 -4.61 0.65 -7.44
CA VAL A 26 -3.98 0.87 -6.14
C VAL A 26 -4.83 0.24 -5.06
N THR A 27 -4.21 -0.57 -4.21
CA THR A 27 -4.83 -1.07 -2.98
C THR A 27 -4.06 -0.55 -1.78
N HIS A 28 -4.77 0.14 -0.89
CA HIS A 28 -4.27 0.58 0.40
C HIS A 28 -4.40 -0.55 1.41
N TYR A 29 -3.30 -0.86 2.10
CA TYR A 29 -3.22 -1.89 3.11
C TYR A 29 -2.86 -1.31 4.47
N ARG A 30 -3.38 -1.96 5.52
CA ARG A 30 -2.94 -1.79 6.90
C ARG A 30 -2.37 -3.11 7.42
N CYS A 31 -1.18 -3.07 8.01
CA CYS A 31 -0.65 -4.23 8.71
C CYS A 31 -1.30 -4.36 10.08
N LYS A 32 -1.87 -5.53 10.39
CA LYS A 32 -2.45 -5.82 11.71
C LYS A 32 -1.39 -6.06 12.78
N SER A 33 -0.16 -6.44 12.40
CA SER A 33 0.94 -6.66 13.35
C SER A 33 1.62 -5.37 13.82
N CYS A 34 1.88 -4.40 12.93
CA CYS A 34 2.60 -3.17 13.28
C CYS A 34 1.83 -1.87 13.01
N SER A 35 0.56 -1.96 12.58
CA SER A 35 -0.27 -0.82 12.16
C SER A 35 0.28 0.03 11.01
N GLY A 36 1.35 -0.41 10.33
CA GLY A 36 1.93 0.29 9.18
C GLY A 36 0.96 0.37 8.00
N LEU A 37 0.92 1.52 7.35
CA LEU A 37 0.07 1.80 6.18
C LEU A 37 0.91 1.86 4.92
N PHE A 38 0.47 1.20 3.85
CA PHE A 38 1.19 1.18 2.58
C PHE A 38 0.23 0.97 1.41
N ASN A 39 0.67 1.39 0.23
CA ASN A 39 -0.07 1.21 -1.01
C ASN A 39 0.63 0.18 -1.88
N HIS A 40 -0.15 -0.69 -2.49
CA HIS A 40 0.26 -1.63 -3.53
C HIS A 40 -0.23 -1.11 -4.88
N TYR A 41 0.69 -0.95 -5.83
CA TYR A 41 0.40 -0.49 -7.18
C TYR A 41 0.59 -1.64 -8.15
N VAL A 42 -0.42 -1.92 -8.97
CA VAL A 42 -0.37 -2.93 -10.04
C VAL A 42 -0.85 -2.31 -11.34
N GLY A 43 -0.05 -2.39 -12.40
CA GLY A 43 -0.43 -1.86 -13.72
C GLY A 43 0.76 -1.59 -14.62
N ARG A 44 0.50 -1.45 -15.93
CA ARG A 44 1.53 -1.17 -16.95
C ARG A 44 2.73 -2.12 -16.92
N GLY A 45 2.51 -3.40 -16.62
CA GLY A 45 3.56 -4.40 -16.48
C GLY A 45 4.49 -4.19 -15.27
N LYS A 46 4.10 -3.35 -14.31
CA LYS A 46 4.85 -3.06 -13.08
C LYS A 46 4.01 -3.37 -11.84
N GLU A 47 4.71 -3.77 -10.79
CA GLU A 47 4.16 -4.00 -9.47
C GLU A 47 5.12 -3.46 -8.42
N PHE A 48 4.65 -2.60 -7.52
CA PHE A 48 5.49 -2.04 -6.45
C PHE A 48 4.67 -1.60 -5.24
N VAL A 49 5.37 -1.40 -4.13
CA VAL A 49 4.79 -0.97 -2.85
C VAL A 49 5.39 0.35 -2.42
N LEU A 50 4.54 1.28 -1.98
CA LEU A 50 4.96 2.54 -1.36
C LEU A 50 4.50 2.60 0.09
N ARG A 51 5.46 2.84 0.99
CA ARG A 51 5.21 3.14 2.41
C ARG A 51 4.47 4.48 2.51
N VAL A 52 3.37 4.54 3.26
CA VAL A 52 2.68 5.81 3.54
C VAL A 52 3.30 6.39 4.81
N GLY A 53 4.07 7.47 4.68
CA GLY A 53 4.64 8.18 5.82
C GLY A 53 3.54 8.82 6.67
N LEU A 54 3.73 8.85 8.00
CA LEU A 54 2.99 9.78 8.86
C LEU A 54 3.29 11.18 8.33
N ARG A 55 2.30 11.87 7.75
CA ARG A 55 2.42 13.30 7.47
C ARG A 55 2.86 13.96 8.78
N ARG A 56 4.06 14.55 8.83
CA ARG A 56 4.43 15.47 9.89
C ARG A 56 3.38 16.58 9.85
N ARG A 57 2.51 16.64 10.87
CA ARG A 57 1.71 17.84 11.11
C ARG A 57 2.72 18.92 11.48
N GLY A 58 2.91 19.87 10.58
CA GLY A 58 3.52 21.17 10.92
C GLY A 58 2.50 22.01 11.67
#